data_AF-A0A6G0YPL5-F1
#
_entry.id   AF-A0A6G0YPL5-F1
#
_cell.length_a   1.000
_cell.length_b   1.000
_cell.length_c   1.000
_cell.angle_alpha   90.00
_cell.angle_beta   90.00
_cell.angle_gamma   90.00
#
_symmetry.space_group_name_H-M   'P 1'
#
loop_
_entity.id
_entity.type
_entity.pdbx_description
1 polymer ?
#
loop_
_entity_poly.entity_id
_entity_poly.type
_entity_poly.pdbx_seq_one_letter_code
_entity_poly.pdbx_strand_id
1 'polypeptide(L)'
;MRNEENWVRNDRKKNEIWDCENQQKKFFDSYYKIGDFALQTAYLCELIIVSDKKRCYSTRIESRRNKSRWYHLPDTSGNQNQVCKIFFKNTLNVSDGRISRALVNNPKGETASKDERGRQSSKNKKSDIKVNEKNETLDIETARELNQRKAESARQRIREDAELAKIVNYNLTATAFDLMKSLPTPVLSTGVCYYKRQLWTYCFEIHNLATQEAVTEEKGSSRTYGLHPSSTPHPFLKPQDFE
;
A
#
# COMPACT_ATOMS: atom_id res chain seq x y z
N MET A 1 38.21 -24.15 -9.70
CA MET A 1 38.38 -22.74 -9.27
C MET A 1 38.03 -21.84 -10.46
N ARG A 2 36.79 -21.33 -10.51
CA ARG A 2 36.32 -20.42 -11.56
C ARG A 2 36.09 -19.06 -10.91
N ASN A 3 36.77 -18.06 -11.47
CA ASN A 3 36.84 -16.67 -11.00
C ASN A 3 35.46 -16.08 -10.66
N GLU A 4 35.25 -15.81 -9.38
CA GLU A 4 34.09 -15.09 -8.82
C GLU A 4 34.23 -13.55 -8.95
N GLU A 5 35.28 -13.04 -9.61
CA GLU A 5 35.65 -11.61 -9.57
C GLU A 5 34.89 -10.68 -10.53
N ASN A 6 33.94 -11.17 -11.32
CA ASN A 6 33.34 -10.36 -12.41
C ASN A 6 31.95 -9.74 -12.15
N TRP A 7 31.40 -9.85 -10.93
CA TRP A 7 30.08 -9.26 -10.62
C TRP A 7 30.11 -7.91 -9.88
N VAL A 8 31.29 -7.41 -9.46
CA VAL A 8 31.39 -6.19 -8.62
C VAL A 8 31.81 -4.93 -9.41
N ARG A 9 31.89 -4.98 -10.75
CA ARG A 9 32.57 -3.94 -11.54
C ARG A 9 31.70 -2.85 -12.18
N ASN A 10 30.41 -2.70 -11.86
CA ASN A 10 29.56 -1.70 -12.55
C ASN A 10 28.92 -0.59 -11.70
N ASP A 11 29.02 -0.63 -10.37
CA ASP A 11 28.45 0.44 -9.53
C ASP A 11 29.47 1.55 -9.19
N ARG A 12 30.77 1.25 -9.13
CA ARG A 12 31.76 2.25 -8.69
C ARG A 12 32.17 3.30 -9.74
N LYS A 13 32.05 3.01 -11.05
CA LYS A 13 32.42 3.97 -12.10
C LYS A 13 31.33 5.01 -12.44
N LYS A 14 30.09 4.83 -11.96
CA LYS A 14 29.02 5.82 -12.20
C LYS A 14 29.00 6.98 -11.20
N ASN A 15 29.71 6.86 -10.08
CA ASN A 15 29.78 7.89 -9.06
C ASN A 15 30.88 8.94 -9.28
N GLU A 16 31.77 8.79 -10.27
CA GLU A 16 32.83 9.77 -10.55
C GLU A 16 32.40 10.91 -11.49
N ILE A 17 31.22 10.83 -12.11
CA ILE A 17 30.71 11.85 -13.06
C ILE A 17 29.69 12.78 -12.42
N TRP A 18 29.14 12.42 -11.25
CA TRP A 18 28.02 13.14 -10.63
C TRP A 18 28.41 13.65 -9.25
N ASP A 19 28.59 14.96 -9.12
CA ASP A 19 28.75 15.63 -7.83
C ASP A 19 27.40 15.61 -7.09
N CYS A 20 27.21 14.57 -6.29
CA CYS A 20 25.97 13.84 -6.27
C CYS A 20 24.81 14.57 -5.55
N GLU A 21 25.06 15.33 -4.49
CA GLU A 21 23.95 15.95 -3.74
C GLU A 21 23.52 17.30 -4.32
N ASN A 22 24.48 18.16 -4.66
CA ASN A 22 24.19 19.50 -5.16
C ASN A 22 23.50 19.46 -6.53
N GLN A 23 23.93 18.55 -7.41
CA GLN A 23 23.30 18.38 -8.72
C GLN A 23 21.91 17.76 -8.61
N GLN A 24 21.74 16.72 -7.79
CA GLN A 24 20.42 16.12 -7.56
C GLN A 24 19.43 17.13 -7.02
N LYS A 25 19.84 17.95 -6.06
CA LYS A 25 19.00 19.03 -5.51
C LYS A 25 18.61 20.05 -6.57
N LYS A 26 19.55 20.46 -7.45
CA LYS A 26 19.24 21.35 -8.58
C LYS A 26 18.21 20.75 -9.54
N PHE A 27 18.31 19.46 -9.86
CA PHE A 27 17.33 18.79 -10.72
C PHE A 27 15.97 18.68 -10.07
N PHE A 28 15.94 18.31 -8.78
CA PHE A 28 14.71 18.31 -8.01
C PHE A 28 14.06 19.70 -7.99
N ASP A 29 14.80 20.74 -7.61
CA ASP A 29 14.30 22.10 -7.49
C ASP A 29 13.80 22.63 -8.85
N SER A 30 14.56 22.42 -9.93
CA SER A 30 14.14 22.85 -11.28
C SER A 30 12.87 22.13 -11.75
N TYR A 31 12.75 20.83 -11.50
CA TYR A 31 11.57 20.05 -11.87
C TYR A 31 10.32 20.47 -11.09
N TYR A 32 10.43 20.71 -9.78
CA TYR A 32 9.30 21.15 -8.96
C TYR A 32 8.96 22.63 -9.14
N LYS A 33 9.93 23.47 -9.53
CA LYS A 33 9.71 24.88 -9.88
C LYS A 33 8.77 25.08 -11.07
N ILE A 34 8.64 24.09 -11.97
CA ILE A 34 7.70 24.12 -13.09
C ILE A 34 6.26 24.37 -12.60
N GLY A 35 5.86 23.81 -11.45
CA GLY A 35 4.56 24.03 -10.81
C GLY A 35 3.35 23.41 -11.54
N ASP A 36 3.40 23.30 -12.86
CA ASP A 36 2.33 22.71 -13.67
C ASP A 36 2.54 21.20 -13.91
N PHE A 37 1.50 20.41 -13.65
CA PHE A 37 1.56 18.95 -13.74
C PHE A 37 1.75 18.44 -15.18
N ALA A 38 1.17 19.12 -16.17
CA ALA A 38 1.24 18.73 -17.57
C ALA A 38 2.66 19.00 -18.10
N LEU A 39 3.23 20.17 -17.80
CA LEU A 39 4.61 20.52 -18.14
C LEU A 39 5.63 19.58 -17.45
N GLN A 40 5.43 19.25 -16.17
CA GLN A 40 6.25 18.23 -15.49
C GLN A 40 6.18 16.87 -16.19
N THR A 41 5.01 16.49 -16.68
CA THR A 41 4.81 15.22 -17.39
C THR A 41 5.52 15.22 -18.75
N ALA A 42 5.45 16.34 -19.48
CA ALA A 42 6.20 16.52 -20.72
C ALA A 42 7.71 16.41 -20.48
N TYR A 43 8.22 17.13 -19.47
CA TYR A 43 9.62 17.08 -19.06
C TYR A 43 10.09 15.66 -18.70
N LEU A 44 9.29 14.90 -17.95
CA LEU A 44 9.59 13.49 -17.65
C LEU A 44 9.67 12.63 -18.91
N CYS A 45 8.80 12.86 -19.89
CA CYS A 45 8.78 12.08 -21.13
C CYS A 45 9.99 12.39 -22.01
N GLU A 46 10.45 13.65 -22.05
CA GLU A 46 11.66 14.06 -22.78
C GLU A 46 12.93 13.36 -22.25
N LEU A 47 13.00 13.13 -20.95
CA LEU A 47 14.14 12.46 -20.32
C LEU A 47 14.12 10.92 -20.47
N ILE A 48 13.05 10.34 -21.02
CA ILE A 48 12.85 8.89 -21.11
C ILE A 48 12.72 8.45 -22.56
N ILE A 49 13.71 7.68 -23.02
CA ILE A 49 13.67 7.06 -24.35
C ILE A 49 12.96 5.70 -24.23
N VAL A 50 11.85 5.55 -24.95
CA VAL A 50 11.09 4.29 -25.04
C VAL A 50 11.42 3.59 -26.35
N SER A 51 11.76 2.30 -26.26
CA SER A 51 12.07 1.46 -27.43
C SER A 51 11.29 0.15 -27.36
N ASP A 52 11.03 -0.45 -28.53
CA ASP A 52 10.44 -1.78 -28.60
C ASP A 52 11.41 -2.85 -28.11
N LYS A 53 10.85 -3.90 -27.51
CA LYS A 53 11.62 -5.04 -27.02
C LYS A 53 12.26 -5.77 -28.22
N LYS A 54 13.60 -5.69 -28.32
CA LYS A 54 14.37 -6.30 -29.43
C LYS A 54 14.45 -7.84 -29.41
N ARG A 55 14.38 -8.49 -28.23
CA ARG A 55 14.48 -9.95 -28.08
C ARG A 55 13.50 -10.48 -27.04
N CYS A 56 12.82 -11.58 -27.33
CA CYS A 56 11.96 -12.29 -26.38
C CYS A 56 12.33 -13.78 -26.37
N TYR A 57 12.70 -14.29 -25.19
CA TYR A 57 12.93 -15.73 -24.96
C TYR A 57 11.73 -16.42 -24.28
N SER A 58 10.67 -15.66 -23.99
CA SER A 58 9.47 -16.22 -23.37
C SER A 58 8.63 -16.90 -24.44
N THR A 59 8.17 -18.11 -24.12
CA THR A 59 7.23 -18.88 -24.93
C THR A 59 5.78 -18.38 -24.84
N ARG A 60 5.49 -17.42 -23.94
CA ARG A 60 4.15 -16.83 -23.81
C ARG A 60 3.89 -15.88 -24.98
N ILE A 61 2.71 -16.03 -25.60
CA ILE A 61 2.24 -15.21 -26.73
C ILE A 61 2.26 -13.72 -26.35
N GLU A 62 1.91 -13.38 -25.11
CA GLU A 62 1.93 -12.01 -24.60
C GLU A 62 2.95 -11.82 -23.49
N SER A 63 4.03 -11.09 -23.79
CA SER A 63 5.01 -10.67 -22.78
C SER A 63 4.45 -9.48 -21.99
N ARG A 64 4.38 -9.62 -20.65
CA ARG A 64 4.06 -8.52 -19.71
C ARG A 64 4.86 -7.23 -19.94
N ARG A 65 6.07 -7.35 -20.48
CA ARG A 65 6.92 -6.22 -20.88
C ARG A 65 7.11 -6.24 -22.39
N ASN A 66 6.53 -5.27 -23.08
CA ASN A 66 6.66 -5.08 -24.54
C ASN A 66 7.58 -3.89 -24.89
N LYS A 67 7.80 -2.96 -23.97
CA LYS A 67 8.67 -1.80 -24.13
C LYS A 67 9.88 -1.83 -23.19
N SER A 68 10.97 -1.22 -23.63
CA SER A 68 12.16 -0.91 -22.84
C SER A 68 12.31 0.59 -22.66
N ARG A 69 12.72 1.02 -21.47
CA ARG A 69 12.84 2.43 -21.08
C ARG A 69 14.28 2.72 -20.71
N TRP A 70 14.82 3.81 -21.24
CA TRP A 70 16.17 4.32 -20.96
C TRP A 70 16.02 5.71 -20.34
N TYR A 71 16.68 5.94 -19.20
CA TYR A 71 16.51 7.14 -18.39
C TYR A 71 17.74 8.03 -18.53
N HIS A 72 17.53 9.33 -18.72
CA HIS A 72 18.60 10.29 -18.87
C HIS A 72 18.40 11.46 -17.90
N LEU A 73 19.50 12.02 -17.41
CA LEU A 73 19.51 13.28 -16.68
C LEU A 73 20.56 14.19 -17.32
N PRO A 74 20.27 15.49 -17.50
CA PRO A 74 21.24 16.42 -18.04
C PRO A 74 22.39 16.64 -17.06
N ASP A 75 23.60 16.88 -17.57
CA ASP A 75 24.75 17.29 -16.78
C ASP A 75 24.73 18.81 -16.51
N THR A 76 25.71 19.32 -15.75
CA THR A 76 26.00 20.74 -15.56
C THR A 76 26.20 21.46 -16.91
N SER A 77 26.71 20.76 -17.92
CA SER A 77 26.87 21.27 -19.30
C SER A 77 25.62 21.10 -20.18
N GLY A 78 24.51 20.57 -19.65
CA GLY A 78 23.26 20.34 -20.39
C GLY A 78 23.22 19.03 -21.21
N ASN A 79 24.29 18.24 -21.22
CA ASN A 79 24.35 16.98 -21.96
C ASN A 79 23.53 15.88 -21.27
N GLN A 80 22.70 15.15 -22.01
CA GLN A 80 21.90 14.05 -21.47
C GLN A 80 22.75 12.79 -21.19
N ASN A 81 22.95 12.48 -19.91
CA ASN A 81 23.68 11.31 -19.46
C ASN A 81 22.73 10.18 -19.06
N GLN A 82 23.01 8.96 -19.52
CA GLN A 82 22.17 7.79 -19.21
C GLN A 82 22.37 7.32 -17.76
N VAL A 83 21.29 7.20 -17.01
CA VAL A 83 21.26 6.76 -15.61
C VAL A 83 20.41 5.51 -15.41
N CYS A 84 20.51 4.88 -14.24
CA CYS A 84 19.64 3.77 -13.88
C CYS A 84 18.25 4.29 -13.44
N LYS A 85 17.24 3.42 -13.51
CA LYS A 85 15.86 3.73 -13.10
C LYS A 85 15.76 4.19 -11.64
N ILE A 86 16.53 3.57 -10.75
CA ILE A 86 16.48 3.84 -9.31
C ILE A 86 16.99 5.25 -9.05
N PHE A 87 18.16 5.59 -9.59
CA PHE A 87 18.75 6.92 -9.49
C PHE A 87 17.79 7.99 -10.02
N PHE A 88 17.29 7.84 -11.24
CA PHE A 88 16.33 8.77 -11.85
C PHE A 88 15.10 9.05 -10.96
N LYS A 89 14.50 7.97 -10.41
CA LYS A 89 13.34 8.08 -9.53
C LYS A 89 13.65 8.83 -8.23
N ASN A 90 14.80 8.54 -7.64
CA ASN A 90 15.20 9.15 -6.37
C ASN A 90 15.55 10.63 -6.58
N THR A 91 16.29 10.96 -7.64
CA THR A 91 16.67 12.34 -7.99
C THR A 91 15.46 13.24 -8.22
N LEU A 92 14.45 12.78 -8.96
CA LEU A 92 13.23 13.56 -9.23
C LEU A 92 12.11 13.33 -8.21
N ASN A 93 12.32 12.45 -7.23
CA ASN A 93 11.32 11.99 -6.26
C ASN A 93 9.98 11.55 -6.90
N VAL A 94 10.06 10.75 -7.97
CA VAL A 94 8.89 10.28 -8.72
C VAL A 94 8.65 8.78 -8.56
N SER A 95 7.38 8.40 -8.38
CA SER A 95 7.00 7.00 -8.28
C SER A 95 7.06 6.29 -9.64
N ASP A 96 7.26 4.97 -9.63
CA ASP A 96 7.24 4.17 -10.86
C ASP A 96 5.86 4.22 -11.54
N GLY A 97 4.82 4.36 -10.71
CA GLY A 97 3.47 4.57 -11.17
C GLY A 97 3.35 5.85 -11.97
N ARG A 98 3.86 6.97 -11.45
CA ARG A 98 3.83 8.28 -12.14
C ARG A 98 4.51 8.20 -13.51
N ILE A 99 5.72 7.63 -13.58
CA ILE A 99 6.45 7.44 -14.84
C ILE A 99 5.63 6.59 -15.82
N SER A 100 5.06 5.48 -15.35
CA SER A 100 4.32 4.58 -16.23
C SER A 100 3.05 5.23 -16.79
N ARG A 101 2.32 6.03 -16.00
CA ARG A 101 1.14 6.76 -16.47
C ARG A 101 1.52 7.89 -17.42
N ALA A 102 2.60 8.62 -17.14
CA ALA A 102 3.12 9.65 -18.04
C ALA A 102 3.38 9.11 -19.45
N LEU A 103 4.04 7.94 -19.56
CA LEU A 103 4.35 7.32 -20.85
C LEU A 103 3.13 6.69 -21.55
N VAL A 104 2.14 6.21 -20.80
CA VAL A 104 0.89 5.68 -21.39
C VAL A 104 0.04 6.80 -21.98
N ASN A 105 -0.01 7.93 -21.28
CA ASN A 105 -0.83 9.07 -21.67
C ASN A 105 -0.15 9.97 -22.72
N ASN A 106 1.15 9.79 -22.98
CA ASN A 106 1.94 10.49 -24.01
C ASN A 106 2.76 9.54 -24.88
N PRO A 107 2.13 8.69 -25.72
CA PRO A 107 2.87 7.71 -26.49
C PRO A 107 3.77 8.30 -27.60
N LYS A 108 3.68 9.61 -27.95
CA LYS A 108 4.42 10.21 -29.08
C LYS A 108 4.74 11.72 -28.97
N GLY A 109 5.02 12.25 -27.78
CA GLY A 109 5.42 13.67 -27.64
C GLY A 109 4.35 14.71 -27.99
N GLU A 110 3.12 14.29 -28.26
CA GLU A 110 1.95 15.16 -28.25
C GLU A 110 1.71 15.69 -26.84
N THR A 111 1.16 16.90 -26.75
CA THR A 111 0.97 17.67 -25.52
C THR A 111 0.39 16.80 -24.41
N ALA A 112 0.98 16.91 -23.21
CA ALA A 112 0.60 16.11 -22.06
C ALA A 112 -0.92 16.08 -21.88
N SER A 113 -1.50 14.88 -22.04
CA SER A 113 -2.93 14.66 -21.83
C SER A 113 -3.35 15.31 -20.50
N LYS A 114 -4.32 16.22 -20.56
CA LYS A 114 -4.81 16.94 -19.38
C LYS A 114 -5.26 15.93 -18.33
N ASP A 115 -4.87 16.13 -17.07
CA ASP A 115 -5.33 15.25 -15.98
C ASP A 115 -6.85 15.40 -15.83
N GLU A 116 -7.58 14.33 -16.13
CA GLU A 116 -9.04 14.29 -16.05
C GLU A 116 -9.55 13.69 -14.73
N ARG A 117 -8.65 13.46 -13.77
CA ARG A 117 -9.05 13.06 -12.42
C ARG A 117 -10.03 14.06 -11.83
N GLY A 118 -11.09 13.55 -11.20
CA GLY A 118 -12.14 14.38 -10.60
C GLY A 118 -13.08 15.07 -11.58
N ARG A 119 -12.91 14.90 -12.90
CA ARG A 119 -13.82 15.44 -13.92
C ARG A 119 -15.02 14.55 -14.20
N GLN A 120 -14.97 13.28 -13.79
CA GLN A 120 -16.19 12.49 -13.71
C GLN A 120 -17.08 13.12 -12.63
N SER A 121 -18.22 13.66 -13.05
CA SER A 121 -19.32 13.90 -12.13
C SER A 121 -19.56 12.61 -11.38
N SER A 122 -19.50 12.64 -10.05
CA SER A 122 -19.95 11.48 -9.29
C SER A 122 -21.38 11.15 -9.75
N LYS A 123 -21.74 9.86 -9.80
CA LYS A 123 -23.10 9.45 -10.16
C LYS A 123 -24.17 10.12 -9.27
N ASN A 124 -23.74 10.59 -8.09
CA ASN A 124 -24.56 11.26 -7.09
C ASN A 124 -24.52 12.80 -7.21
N LYS A 125 -23.78 13.36 -8.19
CA LYS A 125 -23.72 14.81 -8.42
C LYS A 125 -24.98 15.22 -9.19
N LYS A 126 -25.98 15.72 -8.48
CA LYS A 126 -27.18 16.30 -9.09
C LYS A 126 -26.76 17.53 -9.91
N SER A 127 -27.22 17.62 -11.15
CA SER A 127 -27.11 18.84 -11.96
C SER A 127 -27.94 19.96 -11.34
N ASP A 128 -27.58 21.21 -11.56
CA ASP A 128 -28.26 22.42 -11.02
C ASP A 128 -29.70 22.64 -11.54
N ILE A 129 -30.36 21.60 -12.04
CA ILE A 129 -31.73 21.65 -12.57
C ILE A 129 -32.70 21.55 -11.40
N LYS A 130 -33.18 22.71 -10.94
CA LYS A 130 -34.29 22.88 -9.99
C LYS A 130 -35.63 22.41 -10.57
N VAL A 131 -35.84 21.12 -10.76
CA VAL A 131 -37.21 20.58 -10.92
C VAL A 131 -37.22 19.16 -10.32
N ASN A 132 -38.04 18.97 -9.27
CA ASN A 132 -38.31 17.73 -8.51
C ASN A 132 -37.57 17.51 -7.15
N GLU A 133 -37.10 18.58 -6.49
CA GLU A 133 -36.37 18.50 -5.21
C GLU A 133 -37.18 17.94 -4.01
N LYS A 134 -38.51 18.05 -3.98
CA LYS A 134 -39.31 17.73 -2.78
C LYS A 134 -39.52 16.24 -2.53
N ASN A 135 -39.64 15.42 -3.57
CA ASN A 135 -39.89 13.99 -3.40
C ASN A 135 -38.61 13.22 -3.08
N GLU A 136 -37.50 13.55 -3.76
CA GLU A 136 -36.21 12.89 -3.52
C GLU A 136 -35.62 13.21 -2.14
N THR A 137 -35.84 14.42 -1.61
CA THR A 137 -35.40 14.78 -0.25
C THR A 137 -36.19 14.05 0.82
N LEU A 138 -37.50 13.85 0.60
CA LEU A 138 -38.37 13.07 1.49
C LEU A 138 -37.96 11.59 1.52
N ASP A 139 -37.64 11.01 0.37
CA ASP A 139 -37.20 9.60 0.29
C ASP A 139 -35.84 9.37 0.96
N ILE A 140 -34.91 10.32 0.84
CA ILE A 140 -33.62 10.27 1.53
C ILE A 140 -33.80 10.42 3.04
N GLU A 141 -34.68 11.33 3.46
CA GLU A 141 -34.95 11.57 4.88
C GLU A 141 -35.64 10.36 5.53
N THR A 142 -36.64 9.78 4.87
CA THR A 142 -37.31 8.56 5.35
C THR A 142 -36.35 7.37 5.37
N ALA A 143 -35.46 7.22 4.38
CA ALA A 143 -34.44 6.18 4.39
C ALA A 143 -33.41 6.37 5.52
N ARG A 144 -33.02 7.63 5.80
CA ARG A 144 -32.13 7.98 6.92
C ARG A 144 -32.79 7.65 8.25
N GLU A 145 -34.02 8.08 8.44
CA GLU A 145 -34.80 7.84 9.65
C GLU A 145 -35.01 6.35 9.89
N LEU A 146 -35.36 5.58 8.84
CA LEU A 146 -35.50 4.13 8.93
C LEU A 146 -34.18 3.45 9.36
N ASN A 147 -33.04 3.88 8.81
CA ASN A 147 -31.74 3.35 9.18
C ASN A 147 -31.37 3.69 10.64
N GLN A 148 -31.65 4.92 11.08
CA GLN A 148 -31.44 5.32 12.47
C GLN A 148 -32.31 4.50 13.43
N ARG A 149 -33.61 4.36 13.15
CA ARG A 149 -34.52 3.52 13.95
C ARG A 149 -34.07 2.06 14.01
N LYS A 150 -33.59 1.49 12.90
CA LYS A 150 -33.02 0.12 12.88
C LYS A 150 -31.78 0.00 13.75
N ALA A 151 -30.86 0.97 13.66
CA ALA A 151 -29.64 0.99 14.47
C ALA A 151 -29.96 1.15 15.96
N GLU A 152 -30.90 2.03 16.31
CA GLU A 152 -31.36 2.24 17.69
C GLU A 152 -32.05 1.00 18.24
N SER A 153 -32.93 0.36 17.47
CA SER A 153 -33.58 -0.90 17.87
C SER A 153 -32.56 -2.03 18.08
N ALA A 154 -31.53 -2.13 17.25
CA ALA A 154 -30.45 -3.11 17.45
C ALA A 154 -29.65 -2.82 18.73
N ARG A 155 -29.28 -1.55 18.97
CA ARG A 155 -28.60 -1.13 20.21
C ARG A 155 -29.44 -1.36 21.45
N GLN A 156 -30.75 -1.12 21.35
CA GLN A 156 -31.69 -1.36 22.45
C GLN A 156 -31.75 -2.85 22.79
N ARG A 157 -31.89 -3.73 21.80
CA ARG A 157 -31.86 -5.19 22.03
C ARG A 157 -30.57 -5.65 22.70
N ILE A 158 -29.41 -5.17 22.24
CA ILE A 158 -28.12 -5.49 22.88
C ILE A 158 -28.11 -5.07 24.36
N ARG A 159 -28.67 -3.89 24.69
CA ARG A 159 -28.76 -3.44 26.08
C ARG A 159 -29.72 -4.29 26.90
N GLU A 160 -30.89 -4.62 26.35
CA GLU A 160 -31.87 -5.48 27.01
C GLU A 160 -31.28 -6.88 27.29
N ASP A 161 -30.61 -7.48 26.32
CA ASP A 161 -29.93 -8.78 26.47
C ASP A 161 -28.80 -8.71 27.52
N ALA A 162 -28.05 -7.60 27.58
CA ALA A 162 -27.02 -7.38 28.59
C ALA A 162 -27.62 -7.26 30.00
N GLU A 163 -28.74 -6.53 30.17
CA GLU A 163 -29.42 -6.42 31.47
C GLU A 163 -30.06 -7.74 31.90
N LEU A 164 -30.69 -8.48 30.98
CA LEU A 164 -31.23 -9.82 31.25
C LEU A 164 -30.14 -10.79 31.71
N ALA A 165 -28.98 -10.75 31.07
CA ALA A 165 -27.84 -11.58 31.45
C ALA A 165 -27.27 -11.26 32.84
N LYS A 166 -27.47 -10.03 33.37
CA LYS A 166 -27.10 -9.67 34.76
C LYS A 166 -28.05 -10.25 35.81
N ILE A 167 -29.34 -10.33 35.47
CA ILE A 167 -30.40 -10.70 36.42
C ILE A 167 -30.56 -12.23 36.48
N VAL A 168 -30.42 -12.93 35.35
CA VAL A 168 -30.65 -14.37 35.25
C VAL A 168 -29.34 -15.14 35.43
N ASN A 169 -29.03 -15.49 36.68
CA ASN A 169 -27.69 -15.90 37.09
C ASN A 169 -27.15 -17.25 36.52
N TYR A 170 -27.90 -18.01 35.70
CA TYR A 170 -27.41 -19.34 35.23
C TYR A 170 -27.81 -19.82 33.82
N ASN A 171 -28.72 -19.16 33.08
CA ASN A 171 -29.23 -19.69 31.80
C ASN A 171 -28.98 -18.81 30.56
N LEU A 172 -28.50 -17.57 30.74
CA LEU A 172 -28.31 -16.63 29.63
C LEU A 172 -26.98 -15.91 29.79
N THR A 173 -26.10 -16.07 28.79
CA THR A 173 -24.82 -15.36 28.71
C THR A 173 -24.81 -14.49 27.46
N ALA A 174 -24.69 -13.17 27.63
CA ALA A 174 -24.53 -12.22 26.54
C ALA A 174 -23.05 -11.90 26.34
N THR A 175 -22.51 -12.20 25.15
CA THR A 175 -21.09 -11.95 24.81
C THR A 175 -20.97 -11.09 23.56
N ALA A 176 -20.05 -10.13 23.59
CA ALA A 176 -19.68 -9.31 22.43
C ALA A 176 -18.25 -9.65 21.98
N PHE A 177 -18.05 -9.71 20.66
CA PHE A 177 -16.75 -9.95 20.05
C PHE A 177 -16.27 -8.68 19.38
N ASP A 178 -15.06 -8.23 19.70
CA ASP A 178 -14.44 -7.10 19.03
C ASP A 178 -13.02 -7.46 18.56
N LEU A 179 -12.62 -6.85 17.45
CA LEU A 179 -11.25 -6.92 16.94
C LEU A 179 -10.59 -5.58 17.24
N MET A 180 -9.66 -5.59 18.18
CA MET A 180 -8.86 -4.42 18.48
C MET A 180 -7.90 -4.09 17.34
N LYS A 181 -7.36 -2.86 17.40
CA LYS A 181 -6.38 -2.35 16.43
C LYS A 181 -5.24 -3.34 16.27
N SER A 182 -5.04 -3.83 15.04
CA SER A 182 -3.93 -4.72 14.72
C SER A 182 -2.59 -4.01 14.94
N LEU A 183 -1.76 -4.57 15.82
CA LEU A 183 -0.44 -4.04 16.14
C LEU A 183 0.65 -4.80 15.36
N PRO A 184 1.69 -4.11 14.87
CA PRO A 184 2.87 -4.81 14.39
C PRO A 184 3.56 -5.49 15.57
N THR A 185 3.69 -6.83 15.52
CA THR A 185 4.54 -7.61 16.43
C THR A 185 5.98 -7.05 16.46
N PRO A 186 6.73 -7.25 17.56
CA PRO A 186 7.63 -6.26 18.16
C PRO A 186 8.68 -5.65 17.24
N VAL A 187 9.20 -4.49 17.66
CA VAL A 187 10.38 -3.84 17.05
C VAL A 187 11.59 -4.75 17.24
N LEU A 188 11.85 -5.60 16.26
CA LEU A 188 13.02 -6.48 16.24
C LEU A 188 14.22 -5.68 15.71
N SER A 189 15.29 -5.62 16.51
CA SER A 189 16.55 -4.92 16.18
C SER A 189 17.40 -5.63 15.11
N THR A 190 16.96 -6.79 14.60
CA THR A 190 17.74 -7.62 13.69
C THR A 190 17.28 -7.46 12.23
N GLY A 191 18.23 -7.11 11.36
CA GLY A 191 17.98 -6.83 9.93
C GLY A 191 17.45 -8.03 9.12
N VAL A 192 17.56 -9.26 9.64
CA VAL A 192 17.01 -10.47 9.03
C VAL A 192 15.47 -10.42 8.95
N CYS A 193 14.82 -9.73 9.89
CA CYS A 193 13.36 -9.64 9.93
C CYS A 193 12.78 -8.73 8.84
N TYR A 194 13.56 -7.77 8.32
CA TYR A 194 13.15 -6.89 7.23
C TYR A 194 12.83 -7.66 5.93
N TYR A 195 13.51 -8.80 5.72
CA TYR A 195 13.33 -9.64 4.54
C TYR A 195 12.26 -10.74 4.73
N LYS A 196 11.69 -10.89 5.94
CA LYS A 196 10.58 -11.81 6.22
C LYS A 196 9.28 -11.01 6.31
N ARG A 197 8.13 -11.64 6.00
CA ARG A 197 6.82 -10.96 6.05
C ARG A 197 6.58 -10.39 7.45
N GLN A 198 6.14 -9.13 7.50
CA GLN A 198 5.73 -8.48 8.74
C GLN A 198 4.62 -9.31 9.40
N LEU A 199 4.88 -9.77 10.61
CA LEU A 199 3.89 -10.41 11.47
C LEU A 199 2.94 -9.32 11.99
N TRP A 200 1.64 -9.64 12.03
CA TRP A 200 0.60 -8.78 12.58
C TRP A 200 -0.02 -9.51 13.77
N THR A 201 -0.10 -8.82 14.92
CA THR A 201 -0.88 -9.29 16.06
C THR A 201 -2.32 -8.86 15.86
N TYR A 202 -3.22 -9.85 15.80
CA TYR A 202 -4.65 -9.61 15.87
C TYR A 202 -5.08 -9.82 17.33
N CYS A 203 -5.57 -8.76 17.94
CA CYS A 203 -6.11 -8.79 19.29
C CYS A 203 -7.61 -9.07 19.17
N PHE A 204 -8.01 -10.30 19.45
CA PHE A 204 -9.41 -10.72 19.48
C PHE A 204 -9.92 -10.66 20.91
N GLU A 205 -11.01 -9.93 21.12
CA GLU A 205 -11.56 -9.72 22.45
C GLU A 205 -12.96 -10.29 22.56
N ILE A 206 -13.18 -10.98 23.67
CA ILE A 206 -14.48 -11.52 24.07
C ILE A 206 -14.90 -10.80 25.34
N HIS A 207 -15.96 -10.01 25.25
CA HIS A 207 -16.52 -9.25 26.36
C HIS A 207 -17.76 -9.94 26.90
N ASN A 208 -17.79 -10.27 28.19
CA ASN A 208 -19.00 -10.68 28.87
C ASN A 208 -19.82 -9.42 29.23
N LEU A 209 -20.98 -9.25 28.62
CA LEU A 209 -21.80 -8.04 28.78
C LEU A 209 -22.50 -7.96 30.16
N ALA A 210 -22.56 -9.08 30.90
CA ALA A 210 -23.11 -9.10 32.25
C ALA A 210 -22.08 -8.64 33.30
N THR A 211 -20.87 -9.20 33.27
CA THR A 211 -19.81 -8.89 34.23
C THR A 211 -18.90 -7.74 33.82
N GLN A 212 -18.97 -7.31 32.54
CA GLN A 212 -18.04 -6.38 31.91
C GLN A 212 -16.58 -6.84 31.91
N GLU A 213 -16.34 -8.14 32.10
CA GLU A 213 -15.02 -8.73 32.00
C GLU A 213 -14.69 -9.02 30.53
N ALA A 214 -13.44 -8.75 30.16
CA ALA A 214 -12.90 -9.02 28.84
C ALA A 214 -11.82 -10.10 28.92
N VAL A 215 -11.91 -11.09 28.02
CA VAL A 215 -10.84 -12.06 27.80
C VAL A 215 -10.24 -11.79 26.42
N THR A 216 -8.94 -11.49 26.39
CA THR A 216 -8.20 -11.24 25.16
C THR A 216 -7.43 -12.50 24.76
N GLU A 217 -7.64 -12.96 23.53
CA GLU A 217 -6.85 -14.05 22.94
C GLU A 217 -5.90 -13.46 21.88
N GLU A 218 -4.60 -13.50 22.16
CA GLU A 218 -3.57 -13.07 21.21
C GLU A 218 -3.19 -14.22 20.29
N LYS A 219 -3.70 -14.22 19.05
CA LYS A 219 -3.30 -15.20 18.02
C LYS A 219 -2.29 -14.59 17.06
N GLY A 220 -1.06 -15.09 17.13
CA GLY A 220 -0.02 -14.77 16.15
C GLY A 220 -0.31 -15.42 14.79
N SER A 221 -0.63 -14.61 13.77
CA SER A 221 -0.83 -15.13 12.42
C SER A 221 0.53 -15.32 11.71
N SER A 222 1.14 -16.49 11.88
CA SER A 222 2.19 -16.96 10.97
C SER A 222 1.55 -17.84 9.89
N ARG A 223 1.60 -17.43 8.61
CA ARG A 223 1.36 -18.39 7.51
C ARG A 223 2.48 -19.43 7.54
N THR A 224 2.23 -20.58 8.15
CA THR A 224 3.06 -21.77 7.98
C THR A 224 2.80 -22.30 6.56
N TYR A 225 3.82 -22.23 5.71
CA TYR A 225 3.84 -23.06 4.53
C TYR A 225 4.11 -24.48 5.02
N GLY A 226 3.19 -25.40 4.76
CA GLY A 226 3.29 -26.80 5.17
C GLY A 226 4.61 -27.41 4.70
N LEU A 227 5.50 -27.69 5.64
CA LEU A 227 6.55 -28.65 5.47
C LEU A 227 6.11 -29.91 6.23
N HIS A 228 6.17 -31.04 5.51
CA HIS A 228 5.77 -32.36 5.97
C HIS A 228 6.38 -32.73 7.34
N PRO A 229 5.69 -33.56 8.14
CA PRO A 229 6.17 -33.97 9.45
C PRO A 229 7.31 -34.99 9.29
N SER A 230 8.51 -34.63 9.74
CA SER A 230 9.56 -35.60 10.05
C SER A 230 9.56 -35.85 11.55
N SER A 231 9.25 -37.09 11.91
CA SER A 231 9.26 -37.66 13.25
C SER A 231 10.66 -37.68 13.87
N THR A 232 10.81 -37.07 15.05
CA THR A 232 11.63 -37.58 16.16
C THR A 232 11.28 -36.83 17.46
N PRO A 233 10.87 -37.51 18.54
CA PRO A 233 10.71 -36.88 19.85
C PRO A 233 12.05 -36.88 20.59
N HIS A 234 12.55 -35.71 20.99
CA HIS A 234 13.62 -35.59 21.97
C HIS A 234 13.04 -35.18 23.34
N PRO A 235 13.60 -35.70 24.45
CA PRO A 235 12.93 -35.75 25.74
C PRO A 235 12.96 -34.43 26.51
N PHE A 236 11.88 -34.20 27.25
CA PHE A 236 11.67 -33.14 28.21
C PHE A 236 12.75 -33.11 29.30
N LEU A 237 13.44 -31.97 29.43
CA LEU A 237 14.19 -31.61 30.65
C LEU A 237 13.23 -30.88 31.59
N LYS A 238 13.09 -31.40 32.82
CA LYS A 238 12.32 -30.78 33.92
C LYS A 238 13.09 -29.59 34.50
N PRO A 239 12.40 -28.54 35.03
CA PRO A 239 13.04 -27.47 35.78
C PRO A 239 13.60 -27.97 37.12
N GLN A 240 14.78 -27.49 37.48
CA GLN A 240 15.38 -27.65 38.80
C GLN A 240 14.75 -26.69 39.79
N ASP A 241 14.43 -27.20 40.97
CA ASP A 241 14.03 -26.45 42.16
C ASP A 241 15.18 -25.55 42.63
N PHE A 242 14.89 -24.26 42.86
CA PHE A 242 15.75 -23.37 43.62
C PHE A 242 15.20 -23.33 45.06
N GLU A 243 16.01 -23.81 46.01
CA GLU A 243 15.95 -23.41 47.43
C GLU A 243 16.32 -21.94 47.60
#